data_AF-A0A1Z5KXB8-F1
#
_entry.id   AF-A0A1Z5KXB8-F1
#
_cell.length_a   1.000
_cell.length_b   1.000
_cell.length_c   1.000
_cell.angle_alpha   90.00
_cell.angle_beta   90.00
_cell.angle_gamma   90.00
#
_symmetry.space_group_name_H-M   'P 1'
#
loop_
_entity.id
_entity.type
_entity.pdbx_description
1 polymer ?
#
loop_
_entity_poly.entity_id
_entity_poly.type
_entity_poly.pdbx_seq_one_letter_code
_entity_poly.pdbx_strand_id
1 'polypeptide(L)'
;MEKGIEEYRQPWESTEHWDLRKEFLLAHEGKFSESRLLCLAQAFANVEILGCAYPPQVMIQLNALAKEVLSLRTLQEKRKKNSEILFVKGEDDKNKRKNPVNDLGTYTKYSNRRPNLPFQNQHYNVPPQNYQGYQNRMSAAAFFNR
;
A
#
# COMPACT_ATOMS: atom_id res chain seq x y z
N MET A 1 -26.08 -0.65 -9.99
CA MET A 1 -25.86 -0.33 -8.56
C MET A 1 -27.23 -0.14 -7.90
N GLU A 2 -27.37 -0.36 -6.59
CA GLU A 2 -28.62 -0.10 -5.86
C GLU A 2 -28.79 1.39 -5.50
N LYS A 3 -27.69 2.11 -5.24
CA LYS A 3 -27.67 3.55 -4.90
C LYS A 3 -27.00 4.41 -5.98
N GLY A 4 -27.24 5.72 -5.93
CA GLY A 4 -26.51 6.67 -6.77
C GLY A 4 -25.01 6.65 -6.43
N ILE A 5 -24.14 6.70 -7.45
CA ILE A 5 -22.68 6.57 -7.24
C ILE A 5 -22.15 7.60 -6.23
N GLU A 6 -22.67 8.83 -6.24
CA GLU A 6 -22.28 9.89 -5.31
C GLU A 6 -22.53 9.54 -3.84
N GLU A 7 -23.48 8.65 -3.54
CA GLU A 7 -23.78 8.24 -2.16
C GLU A 7 -22.69 7.36 -1.55
N TYR A 8 -21.83 6.74 -2.37
CA TYR A 8 -20.70 5.94 -1.87
C TYR A 8 -19.50 6.79 -1.46
N ARG A 9 -19.49 8.10 -1.78
CA ARG A 9 -18.39 9.00 -1.41
C ARG A 9 -18.27 9.12 0.10
N GLN A 10 -17.05 8.98 0.62
CA GLN A 10 -16.80 9.18 2.04
C GLN A 10 -16.45 10.66 2.32
N PRO A 11 -16.93 11.26 3.43
CA PRO A 11 -16.71 12.68 3.70
C PRO A 11 -15.25 13.03 4.01
N TRP A 12 -14.45 12.06 4.46
CA TRP A 12 -13.02 12.21 4.72
C TRP A 12 -12.12 11.86 3.52
N GLU A 13 -12.71 11.55 2.37
CA GLU A 13 -11.97 11.17 1.17
C GLU A 13 -11.53 12.40 0.37
N SER A 14 -10.28 12.42 -0.08
CA SER A 14 -9.79 13.48 -0.94
C SER A 14 -10.47 13.42 -2.31
N THR A 15 -10.61 14.57 -2.98
CA THR A 15 -11.25 14.65 -4.30
C THR A 15 -10.56 13.76 -5.32
N GLU A 16 -9.22 13.76 -5.36
CA GLU A 16 -8.43 12.91 -6.28
C GLU A 16 -8.69 11.42 -6.04
N HIS A 17 -8.89 11.01 -4.78
CA HIS A 17 -9.23 9.63 -4.43
C HIS A 17 -10.64 9.26 -4.86
N TRP A 18 -11.61 10.13 -4.58
CA TRP A 18 -12.99 9.92 -4.98
C TRP A 18 -13.14 9.86 -6.50
N ASP A 19 -12.53 10.79 -7.24
CA ASP A 19 -12.65 10.85 -8.70
C ASP A 19 -12.13 9.56 -9.36
N LEU A 20 -10.97 9.08 -8.91
CA LEU A 20 -10.39 7.83 -9.42
C LEU A 20 -11.26 6.62 -9.06
N ARG A 21 -11.80 6.57 -7.83
CA ARG A 21 -12.69 5.50 -7.39
C ARG A 21 -14.00 5.51 -8.18
N LYS A 22 -14.60 6.69 -8.37
CA LYS A 22 -15.84 6.92 -9.12
C LYS A 22 -15.71 6.47 -10.57
N GLU A 23 -14.60 6.81 -11.23
CA GLU A 23 -14.35 6.38 -12.60
C GLU A 23 -14.24 4.85 -12.70
N PHE A 24 -13.57 4.21 -11.73
CA PHE A 24 -13.51 2.76 -11.66
C PHE A 24 -14.91 2.13 -11.48
N LEU A 25 -15.77 2.72 -10.64
CA LEU A 25 -17.14 2.26 -10.45
C LEU A 25 -17.97 2.37 -11.74
N LEU A 26 -17.84 3.47 -12.47
CA LEU A 26 -18.54 3.70 -13.74
C LEU A 26 -18.07 2.74 -14.84
N ALA A 27 -16.75 2.50 -14.94
CA ALA A 27 -16.18 1.63 -15.97
C ALA A 27 -16.57 0.15 -15.81
N HIS A 28 -16.83 -0.29 -14.58
CA HIS A 28 -17.07 -1.70 -14.24
C HIS A 28 -18.47 -1.97 -13.68
N GLU A 29 -19.39 -1.02 -13.80
CA GLU A 29 -20.78 -1.23 -13.43
C GLU A 29 -21.38 -2.40 -14.22
N GLY A 30 -22.12 -3.29 -13.53
CA GLY A 30 -22.76 -4.45 -14.15
C GLY A 30 -21.86 -5.68 -14.35
N LYS A 31 -20.54 -5.56 -14.22
CA LYS A 31 -19.61 -6.71 -14.32
C LYS A 31 -19.46 -7.51 -13.03
N PHE A 32 -19.67 -6.86 -11.89
CA PHE A 32 -19.49 -7.44 -10.55
C PHE A 32 -20.69 -7.14 -9.67
N SER A 33 -20.86 -7.94 -8.61
CA SER A 33 -21.79 -7.58 -7.54
C SER A 33 -21.34 -6.28 -6.88
N GLU A 34 -22.31 -5.51 -6.37
CA GLU A 34 -22.05 -4.18 -5.80
C GLU A 34 -20.96 -4.19 -4.72
N SER A 35 -21.09 -5.06 -3.71
CA SER A 35 -20.11 -5.14 -2.62
C SER A 35 -18.71 -5.49 -3.13
N ARG A 36 -18.60 -6.34 -4.16
CA ARG A 36 -17.32 -6.70 -4.76
C ARG A 36 -16.73 -5.53 -5.54
N LEU A 37 -17.56 -4.83 -6.30
CA LEU A 37 -17.15 -3.67 -7.08
C LEU A 37 -16.64 -2.54 -6.18
N LEU A 38 -17.35 -2.23 -5.08
CA LEU A 38 -16.93 -1.24 -4.10
C LEU A 38 -15.58 -1.60 -3.46
N CYS A 39 -15.40 -2.87 -3.10
CA CYS A 39 -14.14 -3.37 -2.53
C CYS A 39 -12.97 -3.24 -3.52
N LEU A 40 -13.18 -3.62 -4.78
CA LEU A 40 -12.17 -3.50 -5.82
C LEU A 40 -11.83 -2.04 -6.14
N ALA A 41 -12.83 -1.16 -6.21
CA ALA A 41 -12.64 0.26 -6.44
C ALA A 41 -11.82 0.90 -5.31
N GLN A 42 -12.10 0.55 -4.06
CA GLN A 42 -11.31 1.03 -2.92
C GLN A 42 -9.87 0.52 -2.96
N ALA A 43 -9.69 -0.79 -3.23
CA ALA A 43 -8.36 -1.37 -3.33
C ALA A 43 -7.56 -0.74 -4.47
N PHE A 44 -8.20 -0.50 -5.63
CA PHE A 44 -7.61 0.20 -6.76
C PHE A 44 -7.12 1.60 -6.39
N ALA A 45 -7.99 2.42 -5.81
CA ALA A 45 -7.62 3.78 -5.42
C ALA A 45 -6.53 3.80 -4.34
N ASN A 46 -6.51 2.84 -3.41
CA ASN A 46 -5.43 2.68 -2.43
C ASN A 46 -4.10 2.26 -3.07
N VAL A 47 -4.11 1.33 -4.03
CA VAL A 47 -2.90 0.92 -4.77
C VAL A 47 -2.34 2.12 -5.52
N GLU A 48 -3.19 2.79 -6.29
CA GLU A 48 -2.75 3.91 -7.10
C GLU A 48 -2.34 5.06 -6.19
N ILE A 49 -3.22 5.67 -5.41
CA ILE A 49 -2.91 6.92 -4.71
C ILE A 49 -1.99 6.75 -3.50
N LEU A 50 -2.20 5.70 -2.71
CA LEU A 50 -1.47 5.47 -1.46
C LEU A 50 -0.26 4.52 -1.62
N GLY A 51 -0.12 3.84 -2.77
CA GLY A 51 0.96 2.90 -3.01
C GLY A 51 0.82 1.60 -2.23
N CYS A 52 -0.40 1.22 -1.83
CA CYS A 52 -0.65 -0.03 -1.11
C CYS A 52 -0.38 -1.26 -2.00
N ALA A 53 -0.06 -2.39 -1.36
CA ALA A 53 0.09 -3.68 -2.02
C ALA A 53 -0.86 -4.71 -1.39
N TYR A 54 -1.48 -5.51 -2.25
CA TYR A 54 -2.40 -6.58 -1.87
C TYR A 54 -1.88 -7.93 -2.36
N PRO A 55 -2.49 -9.07 -1.97
CA PRO A 55 -2.08 -10.38 -2.47
C PRO A 55 -1.99 -10.45 -4.01
N PRO A 56 -1.06 -11.26 -4.57
CA PRO A 56 -0.78 -11.25 -6.02
C PRO A 56 -2.00 -11.45 -6.91
N GLN A 57 -2.93 -12.32 -6.50
CA GLN A 57 -4.17 -12.58 -7.24
C GLN A 57 -5.03 -11.31 -7.39
N VAL A 58 -5.12 -10.51 -6.33
CA VAL A 58 -5.86 -9.24 -6.34
C VAL A 58 -5.13 -8.22 -7.20
N MET A 59 -3.80 -8.13 -7.09
CA MET A 59 -3.01 -7.20 -7.92
C MET A 59 -3.14 -7.49 -9.41
N ILE A 60 -3.14 -8.77 -9.80
CA ILE A 60 -3.35 -9.19 -11.20
C ILE A 60 -4.74 -8.77 -11.67
N GLN A 61 -5.77 -9.00 -10.85
CA GLN A 61 -7.14 -8.60 -11.17
C GLN A 61 -7.27 -7.08 -11.32
N LEU A 62 -6.71 -6.32 -10.38
CA LEU A 62 -6.72 -4.85 -10.43
C LEU A 62 -6.00 -4.33 -11.67
N ASN A 63 -4.83 -4.86 -12.00
CA ASN A 63 -4.09 -4.47 -13.21
C ASN A 63 -4.84 -4.75 -14.51
N ALA A 64 -5.65 -5.81 -14.55
CA ALA A 64 -6.48 -6.10 -15.72
C ALA A 64 -7.61 -5.06 -15.86
N LEU A 65 -8.28 -4.71 -14.75
CA LEU A 65 -9.39 -3.76 -14.72
C LEU A 65 -8.95 -2.29 -14.85
N ALA A 66 -7.73 -1.98 -14.40
CA ALA A 66 -7.12 -0.65 -14.44
C ALA A 66 -6.99 -0.10 -15.87
N LYS A 67 -6.92 -0.98 -16.88
CA LYS A 67 -6.79 -0.58 -18.30
C LYS A 67 -8.00 0.19 -18.83
N GLU A 68 -9.15 0.02 -18.20
CA GLU A 68 -10.40 0.69 -18.60
C GLU A 68 -10.59 2.05 -17.91
N VAL A 69 -9.68 2.42 -17.00
CA VAL A 69 -9.68 3.72 -16.31
C VAL A 69 -8.80 4.69 -17.09
N LEU A 70 -9.40 5.73 -17.66
CA LEU A 70 -8.74 6.71 -18.53
C LEU A 70 -7.82 7.65 -17.73
N SER A 71 -8.25 8.09 -16.54
CA SER A 71 -7.47 9.00 -15.69
C SER A 71 -6.19 8.37 -15.09
N LEU A 72 -6.11 7.04 -15.06
CA LEU A 72 -4.95 6.35 -14.49
C LEU A 72 -3.65 6.72 -15.21
N ARG A 73 -3.69 6.82 -16.54
CA ARG A 73 -2.51 7.17 -17.33
C ARG A 73 -1.99 8.57 -17.00
N THR A 74 -2.88 9.55 -16.92
CA THR A 74 -2.51 10.93 -16.63
C THR A 74 -1.96 11.09 -15.21
N LEU A 75 -2.54 10.36 -14.25
CA LEU A 75 -2.07 10.31 -12.86
C LEU A 75 -0.66 9.71 -12.76
N GLN A 76 -0.39 8.62 -13.48
CA GLN A 76 0.94 8.00 -13.52
C GLN A 76 1.99 8.91 -14.18
N GLU A 77 1.64 9.60 -15.26
CA GLU A 77 2.53 10.57 -15.93
C GLU A 77 2.86 11.75 -15.01
N LYS A 78 1.88 12.30 -14.29
CA LYS A 78 2.07 13.37 -13.29
C LYS A 78 3.04 12.93 -12.18
N ARG A 79 2.88 11.70 -11.67
CA ARG A 79 3.77 11.14 -10.64
C ARG A 79 5.18 10.93 -11.13
N LYS A 80 5.35 10.45 -12.36
CA LYS A 80 6.67 10.30 -12.99
C LYS A 80 7.39 11.65 -13.05
N LYS A 81 6.71 12.69 -13.53
CA LYS A 81 7.24 14.06 -13.55
C LYS A 81 7.60 14.56 -12.14
N ASN A 82 6.75 14.32 -11.15
CA ASN A 82 7.05 14.73 -9.77
C ASN A 82 8.26 13.99 -9.18
N SER A 83 8.48 12.72 -9.56
CA SER A 83 9.64 11.94 -9.11
C SER A 83 10.97 12.35 -9.77
N GLU A 84 10.91 13.06 -10.90
CA GLU A 84 12.09 13.62 -11.57
C GLU A 84 12.66 14.85 -10.82
N ILE A 85 11.87 15.46 -9.93
CA ILE A 85 12.34 16.55 -9.07
C ILE A 85 13.31 15.97 -8.04
N LEU A 86 14.59 15.99 -8.39
CA LEU A 86 15.68 15.56 -7.54
C LEU A 86 15.75 16.45 -6.29
N PHE A 87 15.95 15.80 -5.14
CA PHE A 87 16.26 16.48 -3.89
C PHE A 87 17.47 17.40 -4.12
N VAL A 88 17.27 18.73 -3.98
CA VAL A 88 18.38 19.67 -4.02
C VAL A 88 19.24 19.39 -2.78
N LYS A 89 20.44 18.85 -3.01
CA LYS A 89 21.43 18.68 -1.97
C LYS A 89 21.84 20.09 -1.52
N GLY A 90 21.53 20.45 -0.28
CA GLY A 90 22.08 21.65 0.35
C GLY A 90 23.61 21.63 0.23
N GLU A 91 24.21 22.79 -0.01
CA GLU A 91 25.65 22.97 -0.17
C GLU A 91 26.36 22.88 1.18
N ASP A 92 26.33 21.72 1.85
CA ASP A 92 27.06 21.53 3.09
C ASP A 92 28.15 20.44 2.95
N ASP A 93 29.38 20.92 3.08
CA ASP A 93 30.68 20.27 3.21
C ASP A 93 31.26 19.47 2.03
N LYS A 94 32.26 20.11 1.40
CA LYS A 94 33.16 19.58 0.34
C LYS A 94 34.00 18.36 0.76
N ASN A 95 33.82 17.78 1.94
CA ASN A 95 34.74 16.80 2.51
C ASN A 95 34.04 15.54 3.05
N LYS A 96 33.53 14.69 2.14
CA LYS A 96 33.44 13.22 2.25
C LYS A 96 32.71 12.67 1.01
N ARG A 97 33.43 12.56 -0.10
CA ARG A 97 32.99 11.68 -1.20
C ARG A 97 33.29 10.24 -0.80
N LYS A 98 32.39 9.61 -0.04
CA LYS A 98 32.25 8.15 -0.10
C LYS A 98 31.36 7.87 -1.30
N ASN A 99 31.87 7.13 -2.28
CA ASN A 99 31.08 6.69 -3.43
C ASN A 99 29.78 6.05 -2.90
N PRO A 100 28.59 6.59 -3.23
CA PRO A 100 27.37 5.90 -2.91
C PRO A 100 27.37 4.61 -3.71
N VAL A 101 27.41 3.47 -3.02
CA VAL A 101 26.95 2.21 -3.61
C VAL A 101 25.51 2.46 -4.03
N ASN A 102 25.26 2.47 -5.33
CA ASN A 102 23.93 2.64 -5.91
C ASN A 102 23.06 1.46 -5.48
N ASP A 103 22.39 1.55 -4.32
CA ASP A 103 21.44 0.52 -3.89
C ASP A 103 20.22 1.06 -3.13
N LEU A 104 19.80 2.30 -3.43
CA LEU A 104 18.49 2.79 -3.03
C LEU A 104 17.88 3.65 -4.13
N GLY A 105 17.03 3.03 -4.95
CA GLY A 105 16.28 3.76 -5.96
C GLY A 105 15.63 2.86 -7.02
N THR A 106 14.91 1.82 -6.60
CA THR A 106 13.77 1.24 -7.34
C THR A 106 13.15 0.15 -6.47
N TYR A 107 12.11 0.50 -5.71
CA TYR A 107 11.28 -0.45 -4.96
C TYR A 107 10.55 -1.48 -5.87
N THR A 108 10.72 -1.37 -7.19
CA THR A 108 10.09 -2.23 -8.20
C THR A 108 11.00 -3.34 -8.76
N LYS A 109 12.25 -3.51 -8.31
CA LYS A 109 13.13 -4.58 -8.85
C LYS A 109 13.13 -5.90 -8.06
N TYR A 110 12.54 -5.94 -6.87
CA TYR A 110 12.60 -7.13 -6.00
C TYR A 110 11.48 -8.15 -6.21
N SER A 111 10.67 -8.06 -7.27
CA SER A 111 9.61 -9.04 -7.51
C SER A 111 10.07 -10.32 -8.24
N ASN A 112 11.28 -10.39 -8.82
CA ASN A 112 11.66 -11.56 -9.66
C ASN A 112 13.10 -12.09 -9.56
N ARG A 113 13.90 -11.71 -8.56
CA ARG A 113 15.11 -12.47 -8.21
C ARG A 113 15.22 -12.60 -6.69
N ARG A 114 14.67 -13.68 -6.15
CA ARG A 114 15.17 -14.21 -4.87
C ARG A 114 16.61 -14.69 -5.14
N PRO A 115 17.65 -14.14 -4.49
CA PRO A 115 18.92 -14.82 -4.43
C PRO A 115 18.65 -16.19 -3.81
N ASN A 116 19.28 -17.23 -4.35
CA ASN A 116 19.26 -18.57 -3.75
C ASN A 116 19.99 -18.50 -2.39
N LEU A 117 19.26 -18.09 -1.36
CA LEU A 117 19.65 -18.27 0.03
C LEU A 117 19.53 -19.78 0.29
N PRO A 118 20.60 -20.46 0.75
CA PRO A 118 20.49 -21.85 1.11
C PRO A 118 19.36 -21.98 2.14
N PHE A 119 18.43 -22.87 1.85
CA PHE A 119 17.32 -23.21 2.71
C PHE A 119 17.86 -23.89 3.96
N GLN A 120 18.33 -23.10 4.92
CA GLN A 120 18.63 -23.58 6.25
C GLN A 120 17.30 -23.52 7.02
N ASN A 121 16.60 -24.65 7.02
CA ASN A 121 15.55 -24.96 7.99
C ASN A 121 16.14 -24.81 9.40
N GLN A 122 16.11 -23.58 9.94
CA GLN A 122 16.20 -23.38 11.38
C GLN A 122 14.78 -23.24 11.89
N HIS A 123 14.30 -24.39 12.37
CA HIS A 123 13.21 -24.54 13.31
C HIS A 123 13.01 -23.29 14.17
N TYR A 124 11.77 -22.82 14.26
CA TYR A 124 11.31 -22.04 15.40
C TYR A 124 11.51 -22.89 16.67
N ASN A 125 12.68 -22.78 17.27
CA ASN A 125 12.98 -23.20 18.62
C ASN A 125 13.87 -22.11 19.23
N VAL A 126 13.23 -20.96 19.48
CA VAL A 126 13.80 -19.94 20.37
C VAL A 126 13.27 -20.26 21.76
N PRO A 127 14.12 -20.61 22.75
CA PRO A 127 13.68 -20.76 24.12
C PRO A 127 13.19 -19.40 24.65
N PRO A 128 12.14 -19.36 25.49
CA PRO A 128 11.62 -18.10 26.00
C PRO A 128 12.70 -17.39 26.83
N GLN A 129 13.09 -16.20 26.37
CA GLN A 129 13.84 -15.25 27.17
C GLN A 129 13.03 -14.96 28.44
N ASN A 130 13.64 -15.28 29.58
CA ASN A 130 13.07 -15.17 30.92
C ASN A 130 12.76 -13.69 31.24
N TYR A 131 11.50 -13.27 31.04
CA TYR A 131 10.98 -11.98 31.51
C TYR A 131 10.60 -12.07 33.00
N GLN A 132 11.60 -12.16 33.88
CA GLN A 132 11.42 -11.90 35.31
C GLN A 132 11.40 -10.38 35.52
N GLY A 133 10.22 -9.75 35.40
CA GLY A 133 10.14 -8.28 35.59
C GLY A 133 8.78 -7.63 35.83
N TYR A 134 7.65 -8.34 35.72
CA TYR A 134 6.32 -7.73 35.95
C TYR A 134 5.36 -8.68 36.69
N GLN A 135 5.75 -9.14 37.87
CA GLN A 135 4.87 -9.92 38.77
C GLN A 135 4.22 -9.05 39.86
N ASN A 136 3.98 -7.75 39.61
CA ASN A 136 3.24 -6.89 40.54
C ASN A 136 2.39 -5.84 39.82
N ARG A 137 1.50 -6.27 38.91
CA ARG A 137 0.33 -5.47 38.52
C ARG A 137 -0.93 -6.31 38.61
N MET A 138 -1.86 -5.83 39.42
CA MET A 138 -3.14 -6.44 39.74
C MET A 138 -3.90 -6.91 38.49
N SER A 139 -4.59 -8.05 38.61
CA SER A 139 -5.47 -8.59 37.57
C SER A 139 -6.61 -7.62 37.25
N ALA A 140 -6.87 -7.41 35.95
CA ALA A 140 -7.99 -6.62 35.43
C ALA A 140 -9.39 -7.15 35.82
N ALA A 141 -9.48 -8.35 36.42
CA ALA A 141 -10.72 -8.89 36.97
C ALA A 141 -11.22 -8.15 38.23
N ALA A 142 -10.43 -7.23 38.80
CA ALA A 142 -10.84 -6.43 39.96
C ALA A 142 -11.71 -5.19 39.63
N PHE A 143 -12.02 -4.95 38.35
CA PHE A 143 -12.70 -3.71 37.92
C PHE A 143 -14.23 -3.79 37.80
N PHE A 144 -14.86 -4.95 37.97
CA PHE A 144 -16.31 -5.13 37.74
C PHE A 144 -17.13 -5.55 38.98
N ASN A 145 -16.64 -5.31 40.20
CA ASN A 145 -17.47 -5.39 41.40
C ASN A 145 -17.28 -4.14 42.26
N ARG A 146 -18.16 -3.15 42.05
CA ARG A 146 -18.56 -2.20 43.09
C ARG A 146 -20.01 -1.79 42.87
#